data_AF-A0A7D6BAV9-F1
#
_entry.id   AF-A0A7D6BAV9-F1
#
_cell.length_a   1.000
_cell.length_b   1.000
_cell.length_c   1.000
_cell.angle_alpha   90.00
_cell.angle_beta   90.00
_cell.angle_gamma   90.00
#
_symmetry.space_group_name_H-M   'P 1'
#
loop_
_entity.id
_entity.type
_entity.pdbx_description
1 polymer ?
#
loop_
_entity_poly.entity_id
_entity_poly.type
_entity_poly.pdbx_seq_one_letter_code
_entity_poly.pdbx_strand_id
1 'polypeptide(L)'
;MKGITELLQMFKSKKKLELCEVAKILNLPEPSALIWARTLKQDKILDIVQEDGRTFLVLLEEVKAPQLREPEKPIREVVQETISSKELSKLIDEYAVKIEEMKKKAADLRNMERERSSILYKDYVPLERRFEVELHLINEQLADKETKIKELEGRIREVPKRVNMIETQAAKLEKIESYIRFNLDKSRVRIEKEVDRIEEIRSLVDKYTNEVNKKIGDQISNIRSVQKELARLKKMEDWIYLQQDMLEKNMKDYSQMRKQSLVELEELRDIVRAGFLKKYEKELKKMREMHLEEIERIKIREKEFQGRIESESKELKKLTEETEGILKTFEALSKKKVKVEKDKYFVGELERVPAAGIE
;
A
#
# COMPACT_ATOMS: atom_id res chain seq x y z
N MET A 1 -22.10 35.82 -84.04
CA MET A 1 -22.15 36.59 -85.30
C MET A 1 -22.73 38.00 -85.16
N LYS A 2 -23.69 38.26 -84.24
CA LYS A 2 -24.30 39.59 -84.04
C LYS A 2 -23.29 40.73 -83.76
N GLY A 3 -22.29 40.47 -82.92
CA GLY A 3 -21.25 41.45 -82.57
C GLY A 3 -20.31 41.85 -83.73
N ILE A 4 -20.09 41.00 -84.74
CA ILE A 4 -19.21 41.33 -85.89
C ILE A 4 -19.91 42.31 -86.84
N THR A 5 -21.21 42.12 -87.05
CA THR A 5 -22.02 42.99 -87.92
C THR A 5 -22.12 44.41 -87.36
N GLU A 6 -22.32 44.53 -86.05
CA GLU A 6 -22.31 45.83 -85.34
C GLU A 6 -20.95 46.52 -85.44
N LEU A 7 -19.85 45.76 -85.32
CA LEU A 7 -18.48 46.27 -85.44
C LEU A 7 -18.18 46.81 -86.84
N LEU A 8 -18.59 46.10 -87.89
CA LEU A 8 -18.45 46.55 -89.28
C LEU A 8 -19.27 47.81 -89.57
N GLN A 9 -20.47 47.93 -88.99
CA GLN A 9 -21.30 49.12 -89.14
C GLN A 9 -20.69 50.33 -88.41
N MET A 10 -20.07 50.11 -87.25
CA MET A 10 -19.35 51.16 -86.53
C MET A 10 -18.11 51.62 -87.28
N PHE A 11 -17.33 50.71 -87.88
CA PHE A 11 -16.19 51.09 -88.71
C PHE A 11 -16.59 51.91 -89.94
N LYS A 12 -17.72 51.59 -90.58
CA LYS A 12 -18.27 52.40 -91.69
C LYS A 12 -18.63 53.83 -91.25
N SER A 13 -19.03 54.02 -90.00
CA SER A 13 -19.43 55.33 -89.47
C SER A 13 -18.28 56.18 -88.90
N LYS A 14 -17.29 55.57 -88.25
CA LYS A 14 -16.26 56.28 -87.47
C LYS A 14 -14.85 56.20 -88.05
N LYS A 15 -14.59 55.33 -89.04
CA LYS A 15 -13.26 55.02 -89.66
C LYS A 15 -12.14 54.57 -88.70
N LYS A 16 -12.27 54.82 -87.39
CA LYS A 16 -11.32 54.47 -86.31
C LYS A 16 -12.11 54.08 -85.05
N LEU A 17 -11.71 53.01 -84.38
CA LEU A 17 -12.32 52.53 -83.12
C LEU A 17 -11.25 52.25 -82.08
N GLU A 18 -11.53 52.57 -80.81
CA GLU A 18 -10.64 52.21 -79.69
C GLU A 18 -10.74 50.71 -79.39
N LEU A 19 -9.62 50.07 -79.04
CA LEU A 19 -9.58 48.63 -78.74
C LEU A 19 -10.53 48.24 -77.59
N CYS A 20 -10.70 49.11 -76.59
CA CYS A 20 -11.65 48.94 -75.50
C CYS A 20 -13.11 48.86 -75.98
N GLU A 21 -13.48 49.64 -77.00
CA GLU A 21 -14.83 49.62 -77.59
C GLU A 21 -15.04 48.31 -78.36
N VAL A 22 -14.04 47.89 -79.11
CA VAL A 22 -14.02 46.63 -79.87
C VAL A 22 -14.15 45.42 -78.93
N ALA A 23 -13.40 45.43 -77.81
CA ALA A 23 -13.46 44.38 -76.78
C ALA A 23 -14.86 44.28 -76.15
N LYS A 24 -15.51 45.41 -75.87
CA LYS A 24 -16.87 45.46 -75.33
C LYS A 24 -17.90 44.92 -76.33
N ILE A 25 -17.82 45.30 -77.61
CA ILE A 25 -18.76 44.85 -78.66
C ILE A 25 -18.65 43.34 -78.89
N LEU A 26 -17.43 42.81 -78.87
CA LEU A 26 -17.18 41.38 -79.04
C LEU A 26 -17.39 40.57 -77.74
N ASN A 27 -17.62 41.23 -76.62
CA ASN A 27 -17.67 40.63 -75.28
C ASN A 27 -16.42 39.77 -74.98
N LEU A 28 -15.24 40.29 -75.31
CA LEU A 28 -13.95 39.64 -75.13
C LEU A 28 -13.07 40.41 -74.13
N PRO A 29 -12.21 39.73 -73.36
CA PRO A 29 -11.13 40.40 -72.62
C PRO A 29 -10.23 41.17 -73.59
N GLU A 30 -9.75 42.35 -73.17
CA GLU A 30 -8.89 43.23 -73.97
C GLU A 30 -7.68 42.52 -74.63
N PRO A 31 -6.95 41.61 -73.95
CA PRO A 31 -5.86 40.85 -74.55
C PRO A 31 -6.32 39.97 -75.72
N SER A 32 -7.51 39.37 -75.62
CA SER A 32 -8.10 38.54 -76.67
C SER A 32 -8.57 39.38 -77.86
N ALA A 33 -9.09 40.58 -77.62
CA ALA A 33 -9.45 41.53 -78.69
C ALA A 33 -8.22 42.01 -79.46
N LEU A 34 -7.08 42.20 -78.79
CA LEU A 34 -5.81 42.56 -79.43
C LEU A 34 -5.27 41.43 -80.34
N ILE A 35 -5.36 40.17 -79.88
CA ILE A 35 -4.96 39.00 -80.69
C ILE A 35 -5.84 38.90 -81.93
N TRP A 36 -7.16 39.04 -81.77
CA TRP A 36 -8.11 39.06 -82.88
C TRP A 36 -7.84 40.19 -83.89
N ALA A 37 -7.49 41.39 -83.42
CA ALA A 37 -7.12 42.50 -84.29
C ALA A 37 -5.80 42.25 -85.04
N ARG A 38 -4.81 41.62 -84.39
CA ARG A 38 -3.54 41.25 -85.04
C ARG A 38 -3.74 40.22 -86.15
N THR A 39 -4.66 39.27 -85.99
CA THR A 39 -5.03 38.34 -87.06
C THR A 39 -5.64 39.08 -88.26
N LEU A 40 -6.53 40.05 -88.04
CA LEU A 40 -7.10 40.84 -89.15
C LEU A 40 -6.11 41.80 -89.82
N LYS A 41 -5.05 42.20 -89.11
CA LYS A 41 -3.93 42.95 -89.68
C LYS A 41 -3.08 42.10 -90.63
N GLN A 42 -2.90 40.81 -90.32
CA GLN A 42 -2.23 39.88 -91.24
C GLN A 42 -3.02 39.71 -92.54
N ASP A 43 -4.36 39.74 -92.46
CA ASP A 43 -5.26 39.67 -93.62
C ASP A 43 -5.40 41.01 -94.38
N LYS A 44 -4.65 42.06 -93.97
CA LYS A 44 -4.68 43.42 -94.56
C LYS A 44 -6.05 44.11 -94.52
N ILE A 45 -6.92 43.71 -93.59
CA ILE A 45 -8.27 44.28 -93.45
C ILE A 45 -8.26 45.50 -92.51
N LEU A 46 -7.41 45.46 -91.49
CA LEU A 46 -7.28 46.50 -90.46
C LEU A 46 -5.81 46.86 -90.24
N ASP A 47 -5.53 48.11 -89.87
CA ASP A 47 -4.26 48.50 -89.26
C ASP A 47 -4.44 48.85 -87.78
N ILE A 48 -3.37 48.69 -87.00
CA ILE A 48 -3.33 48.98 -85.56
C ILE A 48 -2.43 50.19 -85.37
N VAL A 49 -3.00 51.29 -84.87
CA VAL A 49 -2.30 52.56 -84.63
C VAL A 49 -2.32 52.86 -83.14
N GLN A 50 -1.18 53.25 -82.57
CA GLN A 50 -1.08 53.74 -81.19
C GLN A 50 -0.98 55.26 -81.19
N GLU A 51 -1.88 55.92 -80.47
CA GLU A 51 -1.89 57.36 -80.24
C GLU A 51 -2.20 57.63 -78.76
N ASP A 52 -1.44 58.51 -78.12
CA ASP A 52 -1.62 58.94 -76.72
C ASP A 52 -1.76 57.79 -75.70
N GLY A 53 -1.01 56.70 -75.89
CA GLY A 53 -1.04 55.52 -75.02
C GLY A 53 -2.28 54.63 -75.18
N ARG A 54 -3.16 54.92 -76.15
CA ARG A 54 -4.32 54.09 -76.51
C ARG A 54 -4.11 53.40 -77.85
N THR A 55 -4.69 52.21 -77.99
CA THR A 55 -4.59 51.40 -79.21
C THR A 55 -5.90 51.52 -80.01
N PHE A 56 -5.77 51.89 -81.27
CA PHE A 56 -6.90 52.06 -82.20
C PHE A 56 -6.79 51.10 -83.38
N LEU A 57 -7.94 50.67 -83.89
CA LEU A 57 -8.07 49.93 -85.13
C LEU A 57 -8.57 50.86 -86.24
N VAL A 58 -7.92 50.83 -87.40
CA VAL A 58 -8.26 51.64 -88.58
C VAL A 58 -8.55 50.71 -89.75
N LEU A 59 -9.65 50.93 -90.47
CA LEU A 59 -10.01 50.12 -91.62
C LEU A 59 -9.24 50.58 -92.87
N LEU A 60 -8.57 49.66 -93.56
CA LEU A 60 -7.87 49.95 -94.81
C LEU A 60 -8.91 49.93 -95.94
N GLU A 61 -9.24 51.11 -96.50
CA GLU A 61 -10.21 51.25 -97.61
C GLU A 61 -9.75 50.49 -98.87
N GLU A 62 -10.74 49.95 -99.58
CA GLU A 62 -10.67 49.01 -100.71
C GLU A 62 -9.55 49.29 -101.73
N VAL A 63 -8.71 48.28 -101.96
CA VAL A 63 -7.79 48.22 -103.10
C VAL A 63 -8.62 48.15 -104.39
N LYS A 64 -8.72 49.28 -105.09
CA LYS A 64 -9.22 49.31 -106.47
C LYS A 64 -8.42 48.32 -107.32
N ALA A 65 -9.11 47.30 -107.82
CA ALA A 65 -8.54 46.28 -108.70
C ALA A 65 -7.89 46.92 -109.95
N PRO A 66 -6.65 46.54 -110.32
CA PRO A 66 -6.06 46.98 -111.58
C PRO A 66 -6.81 46.33 -112.75
N GLN A 67 -7.26 47.15 -113.69
CA GLN A 67 -7.92 46.73 -114.93
C GLN A 67 -6.98 45.83 -115.75
N LEU A 68 -7.42 44.59 -116.01
CA LEU A 68 -6.85 43.70 -117.01
C LEU A 68 -6.87 44.40 -118.38
N ARG A 69 -5.71 44.68 -118.96
CA ARG A 69 -5.60 45.02 -120.39
C ARG A 69 -5.70 43.73 -121.20
N GLU A 70 -6.64 43.71 -122.13
CA GLU A 70 -6.80 42.68 -123.16
C GLU A 70 -5.57 42.58 -124.06
N PRO A 71 -5.28 41.38 -124.63
CA PRO A 71 -4.17 41.20 -125.56
C PRO A 71 -4.49 41.86 -126.91
N GLU A 72 -3.65 42.79 -127.35
CA GLU A 72 -3.73 43.36 -128.69
C GLU A 72 -3.57 42.26 -129.77
N LYS A 73 -4.52 42.26 -130.70
CA LYS A 73 -4.56 41.42 -131.91
C LYS A 73 -3.45 41.83 -132.90
N PRO A 74 -3.05 40.91 -133.80
CA PRO A 74 -1.87 41.05 -134.63
C PRO A 74 -2.10 42.08 -135.76
N ILE A 75 -1.21 43.07 -135.85
CA ILE A 75 -1.13 43.93 -137.04
C ILE A 75 -0.41 43.11 -138.13
N ARG A 76 -1.22 42.49 -139.01
CA ARG A 76 -0.82 42.15 -140.37
C ARG A 76 -0.89 43.44 -141.18
N GLU A 77 0.25 44.05 -141.47
CA GLU A 77 0.38 44.96 -142.60
C GLU A 77 1.21 44.31 -143.69
N VAL A 78 0.51 44.09 -144.80
CA VAL A 78 1.00 43.63 -146.09
C VAL A 78 1.69 44.82 -146.74
N VAL A 79 3.01 44.76 -146.89
CA VAL A 79 3.71 45.55 -147.90
C VAL A 79 4.29 44.55 -148.90
N GLN A 80 3.54 44.39 -149.99
CA GLN A 80 4.01 43.76 -151.22
C GLN A 80 5.01 44.72 -151.88
N GLU A 81 6.27 44.64 -151.47
CA GLU A 81 7.37 45.00 -152.35
C GLU A 81 7.88 43.73 -153.00
N THR A 82 8.02 43.77 -154.32
CA THR A 82 8.50 42.68 -155.16
C THR A 82 9.95 42.38 -154.84
N ILE A 83 10.17 41.62 -153.77
CA ILE A 83 11.44 41.01 -153.43
C ILE A 83 11.73 39.98 -154.52
N SER A 84 12.84 40.15 -155.22
CA SER A 84 13.40 39.17 -156.16
C SER A 84 13.45 37.80 -155.47
N SER A 85 13.07 36.72 -156.17
CA SER A 85 13.03 35.33 -155.66
C SER A 85 14.28 34.91 -154.85
N LYS A 86 15.45 35.53 -155.10
CA LYS A 86 16.69 35.33 -154.34
C LYS A 86 16.75 36.00 -152.96
N GLU A 87 16.16 37.17 -152.78
CA GLU A 87 16.18 37.92 -151.51
C GLU A 87 15.12 37.40 -150.54
N LEU A 88 13.99 36.93 -151.07
CA LEU A 88 12.95 36.23 -150.30
C LEU A 88 13.50 34.90 -149.77
N SER A 89 14.28 34.17 -150.58
CA SER A 89 14.99 32.95 -150.14
C SER A 89 15.95 33.24 -148.99
N LYS A 90 16.80 34.27 -149.10
CA LYS A 90 17.74 34.65 -148.02
C LYS A 90 17.02 35.05 -146.74
N LEU A 91 15.96 35.84 -146.85
CA LEU A 91 15.18 36.28 -145.70
C LEU A 91 14.44 35.10 -145.05
N ILE A 92 13.90 34.17 -145.85
CA ILE A 92 13.32 32.91 -145.37
C ILE A 92 14.37 32.07 -144.65
N ASP A 93 15.58 31.96 -145.18
CA ASP A 93 16.69 31.23 -144.56
C ASP A 93 17.13 31.90 -143.24
N GLU A 94 17.23 33.23 -143.19
CA GLU A 94 17.52 34.00 -141.97
C GLU A 94 16.41 33.86 -140.92
N TYR A 95 15.14 33.92 -141.33
CA TYR A 95 14.01 33.68 -140.43
C TYR A 95 13.96 32.21 -139.98
N ALA A 96 14.33 31.25 -140.82
CA ALA A 96 14.43 29.85 -140.45
C ALA A 96 15.52 29.63 -139.40
N VAL A 97 16.71 30.22 -139.57
CA VAL A 97 17.78 30.21 -138.58
C VAL A 97 17.32 30.84 -137.27
N LYS A 98 16.65 32.00 -137.32
CA LYS A 98 16.12 32.67 -136.12
C LYS A 98 15.00 31.89 -135.44
N ILE A 99 14.17 31.19 -136.21
CA ILE A 99 13.14 30.28 -135.67
C ILE A 99 13.81 29.08 -134.99
N GLU A 100 14.88 28.51 -135.55
CA GLU A 100 15.64 27.46 -134.89
C GLU A 100 16.36 27.95 -133.63
N GLU A 101 16.93 29.16 -133.64
CA GLU A 101 17.46 29.79 -132.43
C GLU A 101 16.37 30.03 -131.37
N MET A 102 15.18 30.48 -131.77
CA MET A 102 14.05 30.66 -130.87
C MET A 102 13.54 29.32 -130.33
N LYS A 103 13.51 28.26 -131.15
CA LYS A 103 13.17 26.90 -130.71
C LYS A 103 14.19 26.38 -129.72
N LYS A 104 15.48 26.62 -129.96
CA LYS A 104 16.57 26.27 -129.03
C LYS A 104 16.43 27.03 -127.72
N LYS A 105 16.24 28.35 -127.74
CA LYS A 105 15.98 29.16 -126.54
C LYS A 105 14.71 28.73 -125.80
N ALA A 106 13.64 28.38 -126.51
CA ALA A 106 12.42 27.86 -125.91
C ALA A 106 12.63 26.46 -125.27
N ALA A 107 13.47 25.62 -125.87
CA ALA A 107 13.87 24.34 -125.28
C ALA A 107 14.72 24.53 -124.02
N ASP A 108 15.68 25.47 -124.06
CA ASP A 108 16.51 25.83 -122.90
C ASP A 108 15.66 26.42 -121.76
N LEU A 109 14.71 27.30 -122.08
CA LEU A 109 13.75 27.83 -121.10
C LEU A 109 12.90 26.72 -120.48
N ARG A 110 12.38 25.78 -121.29
CA ARG A 110 11.65 24.61 -120.78
C ARG A 110 12.53 23.72 -119.89
N ASN A 111 13.81 23.56 -120.21
CA ASN A 111 14.75 22.81 -119.40
C ASN A 111 15.02 23.53 -118.07
N MET A 112 15.25 24.85 -118.09
CA MET A 112 15.40 25.65 -116.87
C MET A 112 14.12 25.67 -116.02
N GLU A 113 12.92 25.69 -116.63
CA GLU A 113 11.66 25.58 -115.89
C GLU A 113 11.50 24.20 -115.24
N ARG A 114 11.90 23.13 -115.92
CA ARG A 114 11.93 21.78 -115.35
C ARG A 114 12.96 21.66 -114.22
N GLU A 115 14.15 22.23 -114.39
CA GLU A 115 15.20 22.25 -113.36
C GLU A 115 14.76 23.05 -112.14
N ARG A 116 14.22 24.26 -112.33
CA ARG A 116 13.64 25.08 -111.26
C ARG A 116 12.52 24.35 -110.53
N SER A 117 11.60 23.73 -111.28
CA SER A 117 10.52 22.93 -110.70
C SER A 117 11.07 21.71 -109.96
N SER A 118 12.11 21.06 -110.50
CA SER A 118 12.78 19.93 -109.87
C SER A 118 13.43 20.35 -108.55
N ILE A 119 14.17 21.46 -108.51
CA ILE A 119 14.80 21.98 -107.29
C ILE A 119 13.74 22.36 -106.25
N LEU A 120 12.68 23.07 -106.68
CA LEU A 120 11.59 23.48 -105.79
C LEU A 120 10.91 22.27 -105.13
N TYR A 121 10.51 21.27 -105.93
CA TYR A 121 9.74 20.14 -105.41
C TYR A 121 10.58 19.00 -104.83
N LYS A 122 11.81 18.78 -105.31
CA LYS A 122 12.67 17.70 -104.80
C LYS A 122 13.56 18.11 -103.64
N ASP A 123 14.03 19.36 -103.61
CA ASP A 123 15.02 19.78 -102.62
C ASP A 123 14.39 20.72 -101.58
N TYR A 124 13.68 21.76 -102.03
CA TYR A 124 13.15 22.79 -101.12
C TYR A 124 11.97 22.31 -100.28
N VAL A 125 10.94 21.71 -100.90
CA VAL A 125 9.75 21.23 -100.18
C VAL A 125 10.09 20.19 -99.10
N PRO A 126 10.95 19.18 -99.35
CA PRO A 126 11.35 18.26 -98.29
C PRO A 126 12.18 18.90 -97.18
N LEU A 127 13.00 19.91 -97.50
CA LEU A 127 13.76 20.66 -96.51
C LEU A 127 12.84 21.49 -95.60
N GLU A 128 11.87 22.20 -96.19
CA GLU A 128 10.84 22.95 -95.45
C GLU A 128 10.07 22.03 -94.49
N ARG A 129 9.63 20.85 -94.96
CA ARG A 129 8.99 19.84 -94.09
C ARG A 129 9.89 19.35 -92.96
N ARG A 130 11.19 19.19 -93.18
CA ARG A 130 12.13 18.82 -92.10
C ARG A 130 12.20 19.91 -91.05
N PHE A 131 12.29 21.18 -91.46
CA PHE A 131 12.28 22.30 -90.52
C PHE A 131 10.95 22.40 -89.77
N GLU A 132 9.80 22.16 -90.42
CA GLU A 132 8.50 22.13 -89.73
C GLU A 132 8.46 21.02 -88.66
N VAL A 133 8.95 19.83 -88.97
CA VAL A 133 9.01 18.71 -88.03
C VAL A 133 9.96 19.01 -86.86
N GLU A 134 11.14 19.56 -87.14
CA GLU A 134 12.10 19.96 -86.09
C GLU A 134 11.53 21.06 -85.20
N LEU A 135 10.87 22.07 -85.78
CA LEU A 135 10.19 23.13 -85.02
C LEU A 135 9.07 22.57 -84.14
N HIS A 136 8.29 21.61 -84.65
CA HIS A 136 7.26 20.93 -83.86
C HIS A 136 7.86 20.19 -82.67
N LEU A 137 8.93 19.42 -82.90
CA LEU A 137 9.62 18.68 -81.84
C LEU A 137 10.20 19.62 -80.78
N ILE A 138 10.79 20.74 -81.19
CA ILE A 138 11.31 21.76 -80.27
C ILE A 138 10.17 22.36 -79.44
N ASN A 139 9.02 22.65 -80.04
CA ASN A 139 7.86 23.20 -79.33
C ASN A 139 7.28 22.20 -78.33
N GLU A 140 7.20 20.91 -78.66
CA GLU A 140 6.80 19.85 -77.72
C GLU A 140 7.76 19.77 -76.54
N GLN A 141 9.07 19.74 -76.81
CA GLN A 141 10.08 19.74 -75.76
C GLN A 141 10.00 21.00 -74.88
N LEU A 142 9.74 22.16 -75.46
CA LEU A 142 9.57 23.41 -74.73
C LEU A 142 8.35 23.33 -73.80
N ALA A 143 7.20 22.84 -74.29
CA ALA A 143 6.00 22.64 -73.49
C ALA A 143 6.24 21.67 -72.32
N ASP A 144 6.95 20.56 -72.54
CA ASP A 144 7.34 19.61 -71.48
C ASP A 144 8.28 20.24 -70.43
N LYS A 145 9.18 21.14 -70.85
CA LYS A 145 10.02 21.88 -69.90
C LYS A 145 9.22 22.89 -69.11
N GLU A 146 8.28 23.61 -69.74
CA GLU A 146 7.42 24.59 -69.07
C GLU A 146 6.50 23.94 -68.03
N THR A 147 5.92 22.77 -68.33
CA THR A 147 5.12 22.02 -67.36
C THR A 147 5.97 21.59 -66.18
N LYS A 148 7.18 21.06 -66.42
CA LYS A 148 8.12 20.68 -65.36
C LYS A 148 8.59 21.87 -64.52
N ILE A 149 8.79 23.04 -65.11
CA ILE A 149 9.12 24.28 -64.38
C ILE A 149 7.96 24.65 -63.45
N LYS A 150 6.71 24.64 -63.93
CA LYS A 150 5.52 24.95 -63.11
C LYS A 150 5.36 23.99 -61.93
N GLU A 151 5.59 22.69 -62.13
CA GLU A 151 5.58 21.69 -61.05
C GLU A 151 6.66 21.98 -59.99
N LEU A 152 7.88 22.30 -60.44
CA LEU A 152 8.99 22.63 -59.55
C LEU A 152 8.73 23.93 -58.78
N GLU A 153 8.17 24.96 -59.41
CA GLU A 153 7.74 26.20 -58.74
C GLU A 153 6.67 25.92 -57.69
N GLY A 154 5.71 25.04 -57.98
CA GLY A 154 4.71 24.58 -57.02
C GLY A 154 5.36 23.94 -55.79
N ARG A 155 6.28 23.00 -56.01
CA ARG A 155 7.03 22.34 -54.93
C ARG A 155 7.88 23.33 -54.12
N ILE A 156 8.56 24.26 -54.78
CA ILE A 156 9.36 25.30 -54.11
C ILE A 156 8.49 26.18 -53.21
N ARG A 157 7.27 26.52 -53.63
CA ARG A 157 6.33 27.31 -52.80
C ARG A 157 5.82 26.55 -51.58
N GLU A 158 5.79 25.21 -51.60
CA GLU A 158 5.38 24.40 -50.46
C GLU A 158 6.47 24.24 -49.40
N VAL A 159 7.75 24.22 -49.80
CA VAL A 159 8.87 23.98 -48.88
C VAL A 159 8.88 24.96 -47.70
N PRO A 160 8.77 26.30 -47.89
CA PRO A 160 8.72 27.25 -46.77
C PRO A 160 7.55 26.99 -45.81
N LYS A 161 6.39 26.55 -46.32
CA LYS A 161 5.24 26.23 -45.46
C LYS A 161 5.53 25.04 -44.55
N ARG A 162 6.18 24.01 -45.10
CA ARG A 162 6.58 22.81 -44.33
C ARG A 162 7.67 23.17 -43.32
N VAL A 163 8.65 23.98 -43.70
CA VAL A 163 9.70 24.48 -42.80
C VAL A 163 9.09 25.26 -41.63
N ASN A 164 8.22 26.23 -41.89
CA ASN A 164 7.55 27.00 -40.84
C ASN A 164 6.72 26.11 -39.89
N MET A 165 6.06 25.08 -40.42
CA MET A 165 5.31 24.12 -39.61
C MET A 165 6.25 23.34 -38.67
N ILE A 166 7.38 22.85 -39.18
CA ILE A 166 8.39 22.14 -38.40
C ILE A 166 8.99 23.05 -37.33
N GLU A 167 9.35 24.28 -37.67
CA GLU A 167 9.87 25.27 -36.71
C GLU A 167 8.87 25.56 -35.59
N THR A 168 7.59 25.71 -35.95
CA THR A 168 6.51 25.92 -34.95
C THR A 168 6.34 24.70 -34.04
N GLN A 169 6.46 23.49 -34.59
CA GLN A 169 6.40 22.25 -33.81
C GLN A 169 7.62 22.12 -32.88
N ALA A 170 8.82 22.42 -33.37
CA ALA A 170 10.06 22.42 -32.59
C ALA A 170 9.95 23.40 -31.40
N ALA A 171 9.51 24.63 -31.64
CA ALA A 171 9.31 25.61 -30.57
C ALA A 171 8.26 25.19 -29.52
N LYS A 172 7.23 24.43 -29.91
CA LYS A 172 6.27 23.85 -28.96
C LYS A 172 6.90 22.74 -28.13
N LEU A 173 7.71 21.88 -28.75
CA LEU A 173 8.42 20.81 -28.05
C LEU A 173 9.43 21.36 -27.04
N GLU A 174 10.18 22.40 -27.39
CA GLU A 174 11.10 23.07 -26.46
C GLU A 174 10.37 23.65 -25.23
N LYS A 175 9.19 24.25 -25.43
CA LYS A 175 8.36 24.73 -24.32
C LYS A 175 7.87 23.59 -23.43
N ILE A 176 7.44 22.48 -24.03
CA ILE A 176 7.01 21.28 -23.28
C ILE A 176 8.19 20.71 -22.50
N GLU A 177 9.36 20.58 -23.12
CA GLU A 177 10.58 20.11 -22.48
C GLU A 177 10.97 20.99 -21.28
N SER A 178 10.96 22.31 -21.46
CA SER A 178 11.22 23.27 -20.38
C SER A 178 10.23 23.13 -19.22
N TYR A 179 8.93 22.99 -19.53
CA TYR A 179 7.89 22.77 -18.53
C TYR A 179 8.05 21.44 -17.78
N ILE A 180 8.40 20.36 -18.49
CA ILE A 180 8.67 19.05 -17.88
C ILE A 180 9.88 19.14 -16.96
N ARG A 181 10.99 19.75 -17.42
CA ARG A 181 12.19 19.95 -16.59
C ARG A 181 11.88 20.72 -15.31
N PHE A 182 11.15 21.82 -15.42
CA PHE A 182 10.73 22.61 -14.25
C PHE A 182 9.91 21.78 -13.24
N ASN A 183 8.96 20.97 -13.73
CA ASN A 183 8.16 20.11 -12.86
C ASN A 183 8.97 18.95 -12.25
N LEU A 184 9.94 18.41 -12.99
CA LEU A 184 10.87 17.40 -12.46
C LEU A 184 11.73 17.98 -11.35
N ASP A 185 12.31 19.17 -11.54
CA ASP A 185 13.11 19.84 -10.50
C ASP A 185 12.26 20.16 -9.26
N LYS A 186 11.04 20.67 -9.46
CA LYS A 186 10.10 20.92 -8.36
C LYS A 186 9.74 19.63 -7.60
N SER A 187 9.54 18.53 -8.31
CA SER A 187 9.23 17.23 -7.72
C SER A 187 10.44 16.66 -6.98
N ARG A 188 11.64 16.80 -7.55
CA ARG A 188 12.90 16.41 -6.92
C ARG A 188 13.09 17.12 -5.58
N VAL A 189 12.92 18.45 -5.53
CA VAL A 189 13.02 19.22 -4.28
C VAL A 189 11.98 18.77 -3.25
N ARG A 190 10.77 18.38 -3.67
CA ARG A 190 9.76 17.82 -2.76
C ARG A 190 10.20 16.45 -2.21
N ILE A 191 10.73 15.58 -3.07
CA ILE A 191 11.24 14.27 -2.67
C ILE A 191 12.39 14.43 -1.67
N GLU A 192 13.35 15.31 -1.93
CA GLU A 192 14.46 15.60 -1.02
C GLU A 192 13.95 16.03 0.37
N LYS A 193 12.95 16.92 0.44
CA LYS A 193 12.33 17.32 1.72
C LYS A 193 11.64 16.17 2.46
N GLU A 194 10.97 15.27 1.74
CA GLU A 194 10.35 14.10 2.39
C GLU A 194 11.40 13.09 2.84
N VAL A 195 12.53 12.95 2.13
CA VAL A 195 13.68 12.14 2.56
C VAL A 195 14.27 12.70 3.86
N ASP A 196 14.49 14.01 3.96
CA ASP A 196 14.98 14.65 5.18
C ASP A 196 14.05 14.37 6.38
N ARG A 197 12.72 14.48 6.18
CA ARG A 197 11.73 14.14 7.21
C ARG A 197 11.78 12.67 7.64
N ILE A 198 11.98 11.76 6.69
CA ILE A 198 12.13 10.33 7.01
C ILE A 198 13.38 10.10 7.88
N GLU A 199 14.48 10.80 7.60
CA GLU A 199 15.69 10.73 8.42
C GLU A 199 15.49 11.28 9.84
N GLU A 200 14.76 12.39 9.98
CA GLU A 200 14.37 12.93 11.29
C GLU A 200 13.52 11.92 12.09
N ILE A 201 12.51 11.33 11.45
CA ILE A 201 11.65 10.29 12.07
C ILE A 201 12.50 9.09 12.49
N ARG A 202 13.42 8.63 11.64
CA ARG A 202 14.33 7.53 11.95
C ARG A 202 15.17 7.84 13.20
N SER A 203 15.73 9.04 13.29
CA SER A 203 16.49 9.47 14.48
C SER A 203 15.66 9.43 15.76
N LEU A 204 14.39 9.86 15.68
CA LEU A 204 13.46 9.78 16.82
C LEU A 204 13.15 8.34 17.22
N VAL A 205 12.90 7.46 16.23
CA VAL A 205 12.66 6.03 16.49
C VAL A 205 13.86 5.39 17.16
N ASP A 206 15.09 5.68 16.71
CA ASP A 206 16.32 5.14 17.31
C ASP A 206 16.48 5.60 18.77
N LYS A 207 16.19 6.88 19.06
CA LYS A 207 16.20 7.41 20.43
C LYS A 207 15.19 6.69 21.33
N TYR A 208 13.93 6.59 20.92
CA TYR A 208 12.90 5.91 21.70
C TYR A 208 13.18 4.42 21.88
N THR A 209 13.71 3.75 20.85
CA THR A 209 14.11 2.35 20.92
C THR A 209 15.21 2.14 21.96
N ASN A 210 16.21 3.02 22.00
CA ASN A 210 17.27 2.98 23.00
C ASN A 210 16.74 3.23 24.43
N GLU A 211 15.83 4.17 24.61
CA GLU A 211 15.19 4.42 25.91
C GLU A 211 14.37 3.23 26.41
N VAL A 212 13.59 2.61 25.52
CA VAL A 212 12.80 1.41 25.83
C VAL A 212 13.72 0.25 26.19
N ASN A 213 14.78 0.02 25.41
CA ASN A 213 15.76 -1.03 25.70
C ASN A 213 16.45 -0.83 27.04
N LYS A 214 16.77 0.41 27.41
CA LYS A 214 17.32 0.74 28.74
C LYS A 214 16.33 0.38 29.85
N LYS A 215 15.06 0.81 29.75
CA LYS A 215 14.01 0.48 30.73
C LYS A 215 13.79 -1.02 30.87
N ILE A 216 13.80 -1.76 29.75
CA ILE A 216 13.69 -3.22 29.75
C ILE A 216 14.89 -3.84 30.48
N GLY A 217 16.12 -3.35 30.21
CA GLY A 217 17.33 -3.81 30.90
C GLY A 217 17.27 -3.61 32.41
N ASP A 218 16.78 -2.45 32.85
CA ASP A 218 16.58 -2.13 34.27
C ASP A 218 15.52 -3.07 34.90
N GLN A 219 14.39 -3.28 34.22
CA GLN A 219 13.34 -4.20 34.68
C GLN A 219 13.83 -5.66 34.78
N ILE A 220 14.60 -6.14 33.80
CA ILE A 220 15.20 -7.48 33.85
C ILE A 220 16.10 -7.62 35.07
N SER A 221 16.89 -6.59 35.38
CA SER A 221 17.77 -6.58 36.55
C SER A 221 16.98 -6.63 37.85
N ASN A 222 15.88 -5.88 37.95
CA ASN A 222 14.97 -5.91 39.10
C ASN A 222 14.31 -7.29 39.28
N ILE A 223 13.80 -7.89 38.20
CA ILE A 223 13.21 -9.24 38.23
C ILE A 223 14.22 -10.27 38.72
N ARG A 224 15.48 -10.20 38.27
CA ARG A 224 16.55 -11.09 38.75
C ARG A 224 16.83 -10.91 40.24
N SER A 225 16.73 -9.68 40.76
CA SER A 225 16.86 -9.42 42.21
C SER A 225 15.72 -10.08 42.99
N VAL A 226 14.47 -9.87 42.57
CA VAL A 226 13.29 -10.47 43.19
C VAL A 226 13.35 -12.01 43.14
N GLN A 227 13.80 -12.59 42.04
CA GLN A 227 14.00 -14.05 41.94
C GLN A 227 15.01 -14.58 42.97
N LYS A 228 16.10 -13.84 43.22
CA LYS A 228 17.07 -14.22 44.27
C LYS A 228 16.47 -14.13 45.67
N GLU A 229 15.67 -13.11 45.93
CA GLU A 229 14.95 -12.98 47.22
C GLU A 229 13.92 -14.09 47.41
N LEU A 230 13.15 -14.42 46.38
CA LEU A 230 12.20 -15.54 46.40
C LEU A 230 12.91 -16.87 46.69
N ALA A 231 14.07 -17.11 46.07
CA ALA A 231 14.88 -18.29 46.36
C ALA A 231 15.40 -18.34 47.81
N ARG A 232 15.68 -17.18 48.43
CA ARG A 232 16.04 -17.10 49.85
C ARG A 232 14.84 -17.40 50.75
N LEU A 233 13.67 -16.83 50.44
CA LEU A 233 12.43 -17.08 51.19
C LEU A 233 12.05 -18.56 51.14
N LYS A 234 12.17 -19.21 49.98
CA LYS A 234 11.92 -20.65 49.87
C LYS A 234 12.82 -21.48 50.79
N LYS A 235 14.12 -21.16 50.88
CA LYS A 235 15.04 -21.82 51.82
C LYS A 235 14.65 -21.59 53.29
N MET A 236 14.15 -20.40 53.63
CA MET A 236 13.65 -20.11 54.98
C MET A 236 12.38 -20.89 55.29
N GLU A 237 11.46 -20.98 54.33
CA GLU A 237 10.24 -21.78 54.43
C GLU A 237 10.58 -23.27 54.67
N ASP A 238 11.48 -23.84 53.85
CA ASP A 238 11.96 -25.20 54.02
C ASP A 238 12.58 -25.42 55.41
N TRP A 239 13.33 -24.44 55.93
CA TRP A 239 13.92 -24.49 57.26
C TRP A 239 12.85 -24.42 58.37
N ILE A 240 11.82 -23.58 58.23
CA ILE A 240 10.70 -23.49 59.19
C ILE A 240 9.96 -24.82 59.27
N TYR A 241 9.65 -25.45 58.12
CA TYR A 241 9.01 -26.77 58.10
C TYR A 241 9.85 -27.82 58.84
N LEU A 242 11.18 -27.81 58.65
CA LEU A 242 12.08 -28.72 59.38
C LEU A 242 12.06 -28.45 60.89
N GLN A 243 12.07 -27.18 61.32
CA GLN A 243 11.96 -26.83 62.74
C GLN A 243 10.62 -27.28 63.34
N GLN A 244 9.53 -27.12 62.59
CA GLN A 244 8.20 -27.55 63.03
C GLN A 244 8.16 -29.06 63.25
N ASP A 245 8.67 -29.86 62.31
CA ASP A 245 8.73 -31.33 62.44
C ASP A 245 9.56 -31.76 63.66
N MET A 246 10.70 -31.12 63.89
CA MET A 246 11.52 -31.37 65.09
C MET A 246 10.79 -31.02 66.39
N LEU A 247 10.07 -29.90 66.43
CA LEU A 247 9.26 -29.51 67.60
C LEU A 247 8.10 -30.48 67.83
N GLU A 248 7.41 -30.91 66.79
CA GLU A 248 6.34 -31.91 66.88
C GLU A 248 6.85 -33.24 67.43
N LYS A 249 8.04 -33.69 66.99
CA LYS A 249 8.70 -34.88 67.52
C LYS A 249 9.05 -34.70 69.01
N ASN A 250 9.70 -33.60 69.37
CA ASN A 250 10.04 -33.32 70.76
C ASN A 250 8.79 -33.27 71.65
N MET A 251 7.69 -32.67 71.20
CA MET A 251 6.43 -32.63 71.94
C MET A 251 5.81 -34.02 72.13
N LYS A 252 5.91 -34.91 71.13
CA LYS A 252 5.51 -36.32 71.27
C LYS A 252 6.36 -37.03 72.33
N ASP A 253 7.67 -36.84 72.29
CA ASP A 253 8.61 -37.43 73.26
C ASP A 253 8.32 -36.93 74.68
N TYR A 254 8.13 -35.62 74.88
CA TYR A 254 7.71 -35.05 76.17
C TYR A 254 6.36 -35.59 76.64
N SER A 255 5.38 -35.73 75.74
CA SER A 255 4.09 -36.32 76.10
C SER A 255 4.24 -37.77 76.53
N GLN A 256 5.16 -38.54 75.92
CA GLN A 256 5.43 -39.92 76.28
C GLN A 256 6.15 -40.00 77.64
N MET A 257 7.20 -39.20 77.86
CA MET A 257 7.88 -39.12 79.15
C MET A 257 6.90 -38.74 80.27
N ARG A 258 6.02 -37.76 80.04
CA ARG A 258 4.99 -37.38 81.01
C ARG A 258 4.06 -38.55 81.34
N LYS A 259 3.64 -39.33 80.34
CA LYS A 259 2.81 -40.54 80.57
C LYS A 259 3.58 -41.57 81.39
N GLN A 260 4.85 -41.83 81.08
CA GLN A 260 5.70 -42.74 81.83
C GLN A 260 5.86 -42.29 83.29
N SER A 261 6.19 -41.02 83.53
CA SER A 261 6.31 -40.49 84.90
C SER A 261 5.00 -40.54 85.68
N LEU A 262 3.83 -40.38 85.02
CA LEU A 262 2.53 -40.57 85.68
C LEU A 262 2.30 -42.03 86.10
N VAL A 263 2.68 -42.99 85.26
CA VAL A 263 2.63 -44.42 85.59
C VAL A 263 3.57 -44.73 86.75
N GLU A 264 4.82 -44.26 86.72
CA GLU A 264 5.80 -44.43 87.80
C GLU A 264 5.31 -43.84 89.13
N LEU A 265 4.69 -42.65 89.11
CA LEU A 265 4.10 -42.04 90.31
C LEU A 265 2.92 -42.84 90.86
N GLU A 266 2.10 -43.44 89.99
CA GLU A 266 1.01 -44.33 90.37
C GLU A 266 1.52 -45.62 91.01
N GLU A 267 2.55 -46.24 90.42
CA GLU A 267 3.24 -47.40 90.98
C GLU A 267 3.86 -47.08 92.36
N LEU A 268 4.57 -45.96 92.49
CA LEU A 268 5.14 -45.51 93.77
C LEU A 268 4.05 -45.26 94.82
N ARG A 269 2.95 -44.61 94.42
CA ARG A 269 1.80 -44.38 95.30
C ARG A 269 1.22 -45.70 95.81
N ASP A 270 1.10 -46.69 94.93
CA ASP A 270 0.55 -48.00 95.29
C ASP A 270 1.51 -48.82 96.16
N ILE A 271 2.82 -48.75 95.91
CA ILE A 271 3.87 -49.31 96.79
C ILE A 271 3.80 -48.68 98.19
N VAL A 272 3.72 -47.36 98.28
CA VAL A 272 3.63 -46.63 99.55
C VAL A 272 2.34 -46.99 100.28
N ARG A 273 1.19 -47.01 99.59
CA ARG A 273 -0.10 -47.46 100.15
C ARG A 273 -0.01 -48.89 100.67
N ALA A 274 0.55 -49.82 99.91
CA ALA A 274 0.73 -51.20 100.33
C ALA A 274 1.66 -51.31 101.54
N GLY A 275 2.74 -50.51 101.60
CA GLY A 275 3.63 -50.41 102.74
C GLY A 275 2.93 -49.93 104.01
N PHE A 276 2.13 -48.86 103.91
CA PHE A 276 1.30 -48.37 105.02
C PHE A 276 0.27 -49.41 105.45
N LEU A 277 -0.45 -50.03 104.51
CA LEU A 277 -1.44 -51.08 104.82
C LEU A 277 -0.80 -52.26 105.54
N LYS A 278 0.36 -52.74 105.09
CA LYS A 278 1.12 -53.80 105.77
C LYS A 278 1.54 -53.39 107.18
N LYS A 279 1.98 -52.13 107.38
CA LYS A 279 2.34 -51.61 108.69
C LYS A 279 1.12 -51.56 109.62
N TYR A 280 0.00 -51.00 109.16
CA TYR A 280 -1.27 -50.98 109.90
C TYR A 280 -1.77 -52.39 110.21
N GLU A 281 -1.67 -53.33 109.28
CA GLU A 281 -2.05 -54.73 109.52
C GLU A 281 -1.19 -55.35 110.62
N LYS A 282 0.12 -55.07 110.64
CA LYS A 282 1.04 -55.53 111.70
C LYS A 282 0.70 -54.91 113.06
N GLU A 283 0.40 -53.61 113.10
CA GLU A 283 -0.02 -52.91 114.32
C GLU A 283 -1.36 -53.44 114.84
N LEU A 284 -2.33 -53.67 113.96
CA LEU A 284 -3.62 -54.29 114.30
C LEU A 284 -3.46 -55.73 114.79
N LYS A 285 -2.57 -56.52 114.19
CA LYS A 285 -2.22 -57.87 114.70
C LYS A 285 -1.61 -57.80 116.09
N LYS A 286 -0.66 -56.90 116.32
CA LYS A 286 -0.05 -56.69 117.64
C LYS A 286 -1.07 -56.25 118.68
N MET A 287 -1.96 -55.30 118.35
CA MET A 287 -3.05 -54.91 119.25
C MET A 287 -4.00 -56.08 119.52
N ARG A 288 -4.35 -56.87 118.51
CA ARG A 288 -5.17 -58.07 118.68
C ARG A 288 -4.49 -59.08 119.60
N GLU A 289 -3.20 -59.34 119.44
CA GLU A 289 -2.41 -60.22 120.31
C GLU A 289 -2.36 -59.69 121.75
N MET A 290 -2.08 -58.40 121.96
CA MET A 290 -2.13 -57.78 123.29
C MET A 290 -3.53 -57.90 123.92
N HIS A 291 -4.60 -57.68 123.16
CA HIS A 291 -5.96 -57.85 123.66
C HIS A 291 -6.28 -59.32 123.98
N LEU A 292 -5.81 -60.28 123.18
CA LEU A 292 -5.96 -61.71 123.47
C LEU A 292 -5.21 -62.11 124.73
N GLU A 293 -3.97 -61.63 124.92
CA GLU A 293 -3.21 -61.83 126.16
C GLU A 293 -3.92 -61.21 127.37
N GLU A 294 -4.49 -60.01 127.21
CA GLU A 294 -5.23 -59.36 128.29
C GLU A 294 -6.52 -60.11 128.63
N ILE A 295 -7.25 -60.60 127.63
CA ILE A 295 -8.40 -61.49 127.83
C ILE A 295 -7.99 -62.75 128.59
N GLU A 296 -6.85 -63.35 128.24
CA GLU A 296 -6.36 -64.55 128.92
C GLU A 296 -5.91 -64.25 130.36
N ARG A 297 -5.26 -63.10 130.60
CA ARG A 297 -4.97 -62.59 131.95
C ARG A 297 -6.26 -62.36 132.76
N ILE A 298 -7.29 -61.79 132.15
CA ILE A 298 -8.60 -61.59 132.77
C ILE A 298 -9.21 -62.95 133.12
N LYS A 299 -9.21 -63.93 132.20
CA LYS A 299 -9.70 -65.29 132.51
C LYS A 299 -8.92 -65.95 133.65
N ILE A 300 -7.60 -65.78 133.72
CA ILE A 300 -6.79 -66.30 134.83
C ILE A 300 -7.21 -65.63 136.14
N ARG A 301 -7.29 -64.29 136.18
CA ARG A 301 -7.77 -63.56 137.36
C ARG A 301 -9.20 -63.94 137.72
N GLU A 302 -10.07 -64.14 136.74
CA GLU A 302 -11.45 -64.55 136.94
C GLU A 302 -11.49 -65.96 137.55
N LYS A 303 -10.65 -66.91 137.09
CA LYS A 303 -10.48 -68.21 137.76
C LYS A 303 -9.91 -68.09 139.17
N GLU A 304 -8.96 -67.19 139.41
CA GLU A 304 -8.42 -66.93 140.74
C GLU A 304 -9.48 -66.31 141.67
N PHE A 305 -10.26 -65.35 141.18
CA PHE A 305 -11.39 -64.78 141.89
C PHE A 305 -12.48 -65.83 142.13
N GLN A 306 -12.79 -66.67 141.16
CA GLN A 306 -13.72 -67.79 141.33
C GLN A 306 -13.19 -68.75 142.40
N GLY A 307 -11.88 -69.06 142.37
CA GLY A 307 -11.22 -69.88 143.39
C GLY A 307 -11.23 -69.25 144.78
N ARG A 308 -11.04 -67.92 144.87
CA ARG A 308 -11.17 -67.16 146.12
C ARG A 308 -12.60 -67.11 146.61
N ILE A 309 -13.58 -66.89 145.73
CA ILE A 309 -15.01 -66.94 146.06
C ILE A 309 -15.37 -68.34 146.53
N GLU A 310 -14.86 -69.40 145.91
CA GLU A 310 -15.07 -70.77 146.36
C GLU A 310 -14.39 -71.07 147.70
N SER A 311 -13.19 -70.55 147.94
CA SER A 311 -12.50 -70.71 149.23
C SER A 311 -13.19 -69.92 150.34
N GLU A 312 -13.54 -68.66 150.09
CA GLU A 312 -14.28 -67.78 151.02
C GLU A 312 -15.72 -68.27 151.19
N SER A 313 -16.35 -68.88 150.18
CA SER A 313 -17.66 -69.53 150.32
C SER A 313 -17.56 -70.81 151.16
N LYS A 314 -16.45 -71.56 151.05
CA LYS A 314 -16.16 -72.69 151.97
C LYS A 314 -15.85 -72.20 153.38
N GLU A 315 -15.14 -71.09 153.52
CA GLU A 315 -14.81 -70.48 154.82
C GLU A 315 -16.04 -69.88 155.47
N LEU A 316 -16.88 -69.20 154.69
CA LEU A 316 -18.22 -68.77 155.08
C LEU A 316 -19.05 -69.97 155.46
N LYS A 317 -19.10 -71.06 154.67
CA LYS A 317 -19.80 -72.29 155.08
C LYS A 317 -19.29 -72.84 156.41
N LYS A 318 -17.98 -72.86 156.62
CA LYS A 318 -17.40 -73.23 157.93
C LYS A 318 -17.81 -72.28 159.04
N LEU A 319 -17.77 -70.98 158.81
CA LEU A 319 -18.25 -69.96 159.75
C LEU A 319 -19.77 -70.02 159.93
N THR A 320 -20.52 -70.47 158.94
CA THR A 320 -21.98 -70.68 159.02
C THR A 320 -22.28 -71.96 159.78
N GLU A 321 -21.47 -73.00 159.63
CA GLU A 321 -21.54 -74.24 160.42
C GLU A 321 -21.06 -74.01 161.86
N GLU A 322 -20.07 -73.15 162.08
CA GLU A 322 -19.60 -72.70 163.39
C GLU A 322 -20.63 -71.77 164.04
N THR A 323 -21.22 -70.83 163.30
CA THR A 323 -22.31 -69.99 163.82
C THR A 323 -23.61 -70.75 163.97
N GLU A 324 -23.90 -71.78 163.17
CA GLU A 324 -25.00 -72.73 163.42
C GLU A 324 -24.69 -73.66 164.60
N GLY A 325 -23.42 -73.99 164.85
CA GLY A 325 -22.98 -74.70 166.05
C GLY A 325 -23.10 -73.83 167.30
N ILE A 326 -22.73 -72.55 167.20
CA ILE A 326 -22.92 -71.52 168.23
C ILE A 326 -24.42 -71.23 168.40
N LEU A 327 -25.22 -71.15 167.34
CA LEU A 327 -26.67 -70.96 167.40
C LEU A 327 -27.38 -72.19 167.94
N LYS A 328 -26.95 -73.42 167.65
CA LYS A 328 -27.52 -74.64 168.27
C LYS A 328 -27.13 -74.76 169.75
N THR A 329 -25.97 -74.25 170.16
CA THR A 329 -25.60 -74.15 171.58
C THR A 329 -26.27 -72.95 172.29
N PHE A 330 -26.55 -71.86 171.58
CA PHE A 330 -27.19 -70.65 172.10
C PHE A 330 -28.73 -70.73 172.10
N GLU A 331 -29.36 -71.38 171.12
CA GLU A 331 -30.80 -71.68 171.09
C GLU A 331 -31.19 -72.77 172.09
N ALA A 332 -30.26 -73.67 172.43
CA ALA A 332 -30.43 -74.59 173.57
C ALA A 332 -30.36 -73.84 174.92
N LEU A 333 -29.59 -72.75 175.02
CA LEU A 333 -29.40 -72.00 176.26
C LEU A 333 -30.38 -70.82 176.44
N SER A 334 -30.98 -70.26 175.38
CA SER A 334 -31.67 -68.97 175.47
C SER A 334 -33.20 -69.00 175.35
N LYS A 335 -33.85 -70.16 175.15
CA LYS A 335 -35.33 -70.25 175.20
C LYS A 335 -35.95 -70.12 176.61
N LYS A 336 -35.19 -70.02 177.72
CA LYS A 336 -35.79 -70.04 179.08
C LYS A 336 -34.99 -69.44 180.26
N LYS A 337 -34.28 -68.32 180.07
CA LYS A 337 -33.89 -67.38 181.15
C LYS A 337 -34.18 -65.96 180.69
N VAL A 338 -34.82 -65.19 181.57
CA VAL A 338 -35.75 -64.09 181.28
C VAL A 338 -35.09 -62.71 181.46
N LYS A 339 -35.45 -61.79 180.55
CA LYS A 339 -35.37 -60.30 180.61
C LYS A 339 -33.99 -59.65 180.74
N VAL A 340 -33.82 -58.54 180.00
CA VAL A 340 -33.26 -57.20 180.36
C VAL A 340 -32.93 -56.48 179.02
N GLU A 341 -33.53 -55.34 178.64
CA GLU A 341 -33.40 -53.94 179.08
C GLU A 341 -32.18 -53.17 178.50
N LYS A 342 -32.45 -51.97 177.92
CA LYS A 342 -31.59 -50.75 177.74
C LYS A 342 -30.37 -50.88 176.80
N ASP A 343 -29.81 -49.87 176.13
CA ASP A 343 -30.06 -48.43 175.91
C ASP A 343 -29.14 -47.97 174.72
N LYS A 344 -29.48 -46.80 174.16
CA LYS A 344 -28.79 -45.83 173.27
C LYS A 344 -27.24 -45.86 173.12
N TYR A 345 -26.73 -45.54 171.91
CA TYR A 345 -25.76 -44.45 171.50
C TYR A 345 -25.57 -44.56 169.95
N PHE A 346 -25.70 -43.58 169.03
CA PHE A 346 -25.24 -42.18 168.81
C PHE A 346 -23.94 -42.06 167.95
N VAL A 347 -24.00 -41.19 166.91
CA VAL A 347 -22.92 -40.50 166.11
C VAL A 347 -22.08 -41.32 165.12
N GLY A 348 -21.72 -40.87 163.91
CA GLY A 348 -21.81 -39.60 163.15
C GLY A 348 -21.42 -39.88 161.68
N GLU A 349 -21.98 -39.20 160.68
CA GLU A 349 -21.49 -37.94 160.06
C GLU A 349 -20.04 -37.99 159.55
N LEU A 350 -19.89 -37.77 158.22
CA LEU A 350 -18.92 -36.86 157.55
C LEU A 350 -18.99 -37.18 156.03
N GLU A 351 -19.55 -36.28 155.20
CA GLU A 351 -18.83 -35.24 154.43
C GLU A 351 -18.05 -35.83 153.24
N ARG A 352 -17.93 -35.27 152.03
CA ARG A 352 -18.31 -34.06 151.27
C ARG A 352 -18.09 -34.52 149.79
N VAL A 353 -18.90 -34.21 148.76
CA VAL A 353 -18.92 -32.96 147.95
C VAL A 353 -17.53 -32.60 147.38
N PRO A 354 -17.34 -31.96 146.20
CA PRO A 354 -18.03 -31.94 144.89
C PRO A 354 -17.01 -32.01 143.71
N ALA A 355 -17.48 -31.85 142.46
CA ALA A 355 -16.94 -30.98 141.38
C ALA A 355 -17.38 -31.54 140.01
N ALA A 356 -18.16 -30.80 139.23
CA ALA A 356 -17.70 -30.07 138.03
C ALA A 356 -17.09 -31.01 136.98
N GLY A 357 -17.52 -31.07 135.72
CA GLY A 357 -18.29 -30.20 134.86
C GLY A 357 -17.90 -30.55 133.41
N ILE A 358 -18.54 -29.88 132.45
CA ILE A 358 -18.11 -29.70 131.05
C ILE A 358 -18.45 -30.84 130.06
N GLU A 359 -19.34 -30.44 129.13
CA GLU A 359 -19.52 -30.76 127.70
C GLU A 359 -19.72 -32.20 127.20
#